data_AF-A0A7V9Z879-F1
#
_entry.id   AF-A0A7V9Z879-F1
#
_cell.length_a   1.000
_cell.length_b   1.000
_cell.length_c   1.000
_cell.angle_alpha   90.00
_cell.angle_beta   90.00
_cell.angle_gamma   90.00
#
_symmetry.space_group_name_H-M   'P 1'
#
loop_
_entity.id
_entity.type
_entity.pdbx_description
1 polymer ?
#
loop_
_entity_poly.entity_id
_entity_poly.type
_entity_poly.pdbx_seq_one_letter_code
_entity_poly.pdbx_strand_id
1 'polypeptide(L)' 'MLFPTLETERLHLVEIGQQYSQKYYEIMSLDEVTRYYGMENLKSIEEAAKMIDSFKTIS' A
#
# COMPACT_ATOMS: atom_id res chain seq x y z
N MET A 1 12.09 -1.73 17.67
CA MET A 1 10.91 -0.93 18.05
C MET A 1 9.72 -1.48 17.29
N LEU A 2 8.52 -1.47 17.88
CA LEU A 2 7.30 -1.88 17.18
C LEU A 2 6.82 -0.70 16.30
N PHE A 3 6.35 -0.95 15.08
CA PHE A 3 5.77 0.10 14.24
C PHE A 3 4.49 0.65 14.90
N PRO A 4 4.26 1.98 14.91
CA PRO A 4 3.12 2.56 15.61
C PRO A 4 1.78 2.26 14.92
N THR A 5 0.76 1.93 15.69
CA THR A 5 -0.64 1.92 15.25
C THR A 5 -1.30 3.23 15.67
N LEU A 6 -2.09 3.83 14.78
CA LEU A 6 -2.86 5.04 15.06
C LEU A 6 -4.36 4.74 14.95
N GLU A 7 -5.14 5.33 15.84
CA GLU A 7 -6.59 5.11 15.90
C GLU A 7 -7.33 6.45 15.87
N THR A 8 -8.48 6.44 15.21
CA THR A 8 -9.45 7.53 15.19
C THR A 8 -10.83 6.95 15.49
N GLU A 9 -11.85 7.79 15.65
CA GLU A 9 -13.22 7.32 15.89
C GLU A 9 -13.75 6.34 14.83
N ARG A 10 -13.20 6.36 13.60
CA ARG A 10 -13.71 5.55 12.47
C ARG A 10 -12.70 4.63 11.82
N LEU A 11 -11.41 4.77 12.12
CA LEU A 11 -10.34 4.11 11.38
C LEU A 11 -9.20 3.68 12.30
N HIS A 12 -8.61 2.52 11.97
CA HIS A 12 -7.35 2.04 12.52
C HIS A 12 -6.30 2.06 11.41
N LEU A 13 -5.23 2.82 11.61
CA LEU A 13 -4.08 2.90 10.72
C LEU A 13 -2.99 1.99 11.27
N VAL A 14 -2.73 0.92 10.53
CA VAL A 14 -1.72 -0.11 10.87
C VAL A 14 -0.58 -0.09 9.86
N GLU A 15 0.55 -0.67 10.23
CA GLU A 15 1.67 -0.88 9.31
C GLU A 15 1.24 -1.69 8.08
N ILE A 16 1.63 -1.24 6.88
CA ILE A 16 1.40 -1.99 5.66
C ILE A 16 2.41 -3.13 5.53
N GLY A 17 1.93 -4.37 5.51
CA GLY A 17 2.73 -5.58 5.29
C GLY A 17 2.26 -6.41 4.09
N GLN A 18 3.01 -7.49 3.81
CA GLN A 18 2.78 -8.37 2.64
C GLN A 18 1.39 -9.01 2.62
N GLN A 19 0.74 -9.15 3.78
CA GLN A 19 -0.65 -9.62 3.89
C GLN A 19 -1.65 -8.68 3.18
N TYR A 20 -1.27 -7.44 2.88
CA TYR A 20 -2.12 -6.47 2.20
C TYR A 20 -1.81 -6.33 0.71
N SER A 21 -0.85 -7.06 0.15
CA SER A 21 -0.44 -6.93 -1.27
C SER A 21 -1.61 -7.09 -2.24
N GLN A 22 -2.52 -8.04 -1.97
CA GLN A 22 -3.74 -8.22 -2.78
C GLN A 22 -4.66 -7.00 -2.75
N LYS A 23 -5.03 -6.53 -1.55
CA LYS A 23 -5.93 -5.38 -1.39
C LYS A 23 -5.31 -4.08 -1.92
N TYR A 24 -3.99 -3.93 -1.74
CA TYR A 24 -3.26 -2.80 -2.28
C TYR A 24 -3.25 -2.81 -3.80
N TYR A 25 -3.02 -3.97 -4.42
CA TYR A 25 -3.14 -4.14 -5.87
C TYR A 25 -4.55 -3.82 -6.39
N GLU A 26 -5.59 -4.31 -5.73
CA GLU A 26 -6.99 -4.04 -6.13
C GLU A 26 -7.33 -2.54 -6.17
N ILE A 27 -6.70 -1.73 -5.32
CA ILE A 27 -6.89 -0.27 -5.30
C ILE A 27 -5.99 0.42 -6.34
N MET A 28 -4.70 0.07 -6.35
CA MET A 28 -3.68 0.76 -7.15
C MET A 28 -3.63 0.29 -8.62
N SER A 29 -4.42 -0.73 -8.98
CA SER A 29 -4.63 -1.15 -10.37
C SER A 29 -5.74 -0.35 -11.07
N LEU A 30 -6.51 0.45 -10.33
CA LEU A 30 -7.62 1.23 -10.86
C LEU A 30 -7.12 2.55 -11.46
N ASP A 31 -7.41 2.75 -12.75
CA ASP A 31 -7.06 3.98 -13.49
C ASP A 31 -7.60 5.25 -12.80
N GLU A 32 -8.80 5.16 -12.20
CA GLU A 32 -9.43 6.30 -11.53
C GLU A 32 -8.68 6.74 -10.26
N VAL A 33 -7.99 5.80 -9.60
CA VAL A 33 -7.21 6.06 -8.39
C VAL A 33 -5.88 6.68 -8.78
N THR A 34 -5.17 6.11 -9.75
CA THR A 34 -3.78 6.47 -10.11
C THR A 34 -3.67 7.65 -11.08
N ARG A 35 -4.77 8.07 -11.73
CA ARG A 35 -4.81 9.15 -12.75
C ARG A 35 -4.03 10.41 -12.35
N TYR A 36 -4.05 10.76 -11.07
CA TYR A 36 -3.42 12.00 -10.56
C TYR A 36 -2.10 11.76 -9.81
N TYR A 37 -1.65 10.51 -9.70
CA TYR A 37 -0.44 10.14 -8.96
C TYR A 37 0.84 10.23 -9.81
N GLY A 38 0.71 10.44 -11.13
CA GLY A 38 1.87 10.49 -12.04
C GLY A 38 2.61 9.16 -12.16
N MET A 39 2.00 8.05 -11.73
CA MET A 39 2.50 6.69 -11.82
C MET A 39 1.57 5.84 -12.69
N GLU A 40 2.13 4.84 -13.36
CA GLU A 40 1.32 3.80 -13.99
C GLU A 40 0.64 2.94 -12.93
N ASN A 41 -0.50 2.37 -13.29
CA ASN A 41 -1.20 1.40 -12.46
C ASN A 41 -0.32 0.19 -12.21
N LEU A 42 -0.54 -0.44 -11.06
CA LEU A 42 0.03 -1.77 -10.83
C LEU A 42 -0.62 -2.77 -11.79
N LYS A 43 0.22 -3.60 -12.40
CA LYS A 43 -0.16 -4.61 -13.39
C LYS A 43 -0.17 -6.01 -12.79
N SER A 44 0.42 -6.20 -11.61
CA SER A 44 0.37 -7.46 -10.89
C SER A 44 0.50 -7.31 -9.38
N ILE A 45 0.13 -8.38 -8.66
CA ILE A 45 0.26 -8.45 -7.19
C ILE A 45 1.74 -8.45 -6.78
N GLU A 46 2.64 -8.97 -7.62
CA GLU A 46 4.09 -8.94 -7.38
C GLU A 46 4.64 -7.52 -7.40
N GLU A 47 4.12 -6.64 -8.25
CA GLU A 47 4.47 -5.22 -8.24
C GLU A 47 3.97 -4.54 -6.95
N ALA A 48 2.77 -4.87 -6.49
CA ALA A 48 2.25 -4.41 -5.19
C ALA A 48 3.12 -4.90 -4.01
N ALA A 49 3.52 -6.16 -4.01
CA ALA A 49 4.40 -6.73 -2.99
C ALA A 49 5.76 -6.02 -2.94
N LYS A 50 6.37 -5.76 -4.10
CA LYS A 50 7.63 -5.00 -4.20
C LYS A 50 7.48 -3.57 -3.70
N MET A 51 6.36 -2.91 -4.01
CA MET A 51 6.06 -1.56 -3.51
C MET A 51 5.95 -1.56 -1.98
N ILE A 52 5.26 -2.54 -1.39
CA ILE A 52 5.16 -2.69 0.07
C ILE A 52 6.53 -2.90 0.73
N ASP A 53 7.42 -3.69 0.12
CA ASP A 53 8.78 -3.87 0.65
C ASP A 53 9.63 -2.60 0.52
N SER A 54 9.39 -1.76 -0.50
CA SER A 54 10.08 -0.47 -0.62
C SER A 54 9.80 0.46 0.57
N PHE A 55 8.58 0.42 1.14
CA PHE A 55 8.23 1.22 2.32
C PHE A 55 8.98 0.80 3.59
N LYS A 56 9.46 -0.44 3.65
CA LYS A 56 10.25 -0.94 4.79
C LYS A 56 11.70 -0.46 4.76
N THR A 57 12.18 0.06 3.62
CA THR A 57 13.60 0.33 3.37
C THR A 57 14.03 1.76 3.74
N ILE A 58 13.25 2.47 4.57
CA ILE A 58 13.68 3.73 5.17
C ILE A 58 14.01 3.44 6.64
N SER A 59 15.26 3.03 6.89
CA SER A 59 15.87 2.94 8.23
C SER A 59 16.85 4.09 8.42
#